data_AF-A0A7X7INB1-F1
#
_entry.id   AF-A0A7X7INB1-F1
#
_cell.length_a   1.000
_cell.length_b   1.000
_cell.length_c   1.000
_cell.angle_alpha   90.00
_cell.angle_beta   90.00
_cell.angle_gamma   90.00
#
_symmetry.space_group_name_H-M   'P 1'
#
loop_
_entity.id
_entity.type
_entity.pdbx_description
1 polymer ?
#
loop_
_entity_poly.entity_id
_entity_poly.type
_entity_poly.pdbx_seq_one_letter_code
_entity_poly.pdbx_strand_id
1 'polypeptide(L)'
;MTTEFFNLDNPAFWAILERFAMNLVFLFLLLRVVYYRFSGKSNYLFGFFLMGIVIFFIGAMLKIVAMEFQMAIGLFAIFTILNLRTVSFDVKNMAYLFAVIAISALNSLDLKGKFPFLGVVIFNIIIIASAFVLEYFLTKKDKYSSHPIIYDNLEMLKPHNKKELLANVAEMTGLDIKKIRIRRVNYKERIAVLDIFYET
;
A
#
# COMPACT_ATOMS: atom_id res chain seq x y z
N MET A 1 41.51 9.39 -6.62
CA MET A 1 40.62 8.90 -5.54
C MET A 1 39.19 9.48 -5.63
N THR A 2 38.76 10.08 -6.74
CA THR A 2 37.40 10.68 -6.88
C THR A 2 36.51 9.97 -7.90
N THR A 3 37.05 9.04 -8.70
CA THR A 3 36.34 8.39 -9.81
C THR A 3 35.52 7.17 -9.39
N GLU A 4 35.77 6.57 -8.24
CA GLU A 4 34.97 5.41 -7.78
C GLU A 4 33.66 5.79 -7.09
N PHE A 5 33.52 7.03 -6.62
CA PHE A 5 32.32 7.49 -5.92
C PHE A 5 31.10 7.69 -6.83
N PHE A 6 31.32 7.93 -8.13
CA PHE A 6 30.28 8.24 -9.12
C PHE A 6 30.10 7.16 -10.19
N ASN A 7 30.82 6.04 -10.09
CA ASN A 7 30.80 5.05 -11.15
C ASN A 7 29.57 4.13 -11.01
N LEU A 8 28.52 4.42 -11.77
CA LEU A 8 27.31 3.60 -11.88
C LEU A 8 27.53 2.30 -12.67
N ASP A 9 28.69 2.11 -13.28
CA ASP A 9 29.08 0.88 -13.98
C ASP A 9 29.48 -0.26 -13.03
N ASN A 10 29.14 -0.17 -11.75
CA ASN A 10 29.37 -1.28 -10.83
C ASN A 10 28.46 -2.47 -11.22
N PRO A 11 29.03 -3.66 -11.53
CA PRO A 11 28.23 -4.82 -11.93
C PRO A 11 27.25 -5.27 -10.84
N ALA A 12 27.54 -5.01 -9.56
CA ALA A 12 26.63 -5.31 -8.46
C ALA A 12 25.37 -4.42 -8.49
N PHE A 13 25.48 -3.15 -8.90
CA PHE A 13 24.34 -2.26 -9.02
C PHE A 13 23.37 -2.76 -10.09
N TRP A 14 23.88 -3.08 -11.28
CA TRP A 14 23.09 -3.63 -12.38
C TRP A 14 22.44 -4.96 -12.03
N ALA A 15 23.17 -5.86 -11.36
CA ALA A 15 22.62 -7.14 -10.91
C ALA A 15 21.47 -6.98 -9.90
N ILE A 16 21.54 -5.98 -9.01
CA ILE A 16 20.46 -5.68 -8.06
C ILE A 16 19.25 -5.10 -8.80
N LEU A 17 19.48 -4.22 -9.77
CA LEU A 17 18.40 -3.60 -10.53
C LEU A 17 17.66 -4.61 -11.42
N GLU A 18 18.37 -5.55 -12.04
CA GLU A 18 17.76 -6.65 -12.80
C GLU A 18 16.91 -7.55 -11.90
N ARG A 19 17.46 -7.95 -10.75
CA ARG A 19 16.71 -8.72 -9.73
C ARG A 19 15.52 -7.94 -9.18
N PHE A 20 15.64 -6.62 -9.06
CA PHE A 20 14.55 -5.76 -8.63
C PHE A 20 13.43 -5.72 -9.66
N ALA A 21 13.76 -5.62 -10.95
CA ALA A 21 12.78 -5.69 -12.03
C ALA A 21 12.04 -7.04 -12.03
N MET A 22 12.78 -8.15 -11.86
CA MET A 22 12.19 -9.47 -11.71
C MET A 22 11.27 -9.55 -10.46
N ASN A 23 11.73 -9.05 -9.32
CA ASN A 23 10.95 -8.96 -8.09
C ASN A 23 9.66 -8.16 -8.30
N LEU A 24 9.73 -7.01 -8.97
CA LEU A 24 8.55 -6.20 -9.28
C LEU A 24 7.54 -6.95 -10.15
N VAL A 25 7.99 -7.71 -11.16
CA VAL A 25 7.11 -8.50 -12.02
C VAL A 25 6.37 -9.56 -11.23
N PHE A 26 7.09 -10.34 -10.39
CA PHE A 26 6.46 -11.38 -9.58
C PHE A 26 5.56 -10.80 -8.49
N LEU A 27 5.99 -9.71 -7.84
CA LEU A 27 5.19 -8.99 -6.85
C LEU A 27 3.91 -8.43 -7.50
N PHE A 28 4.02 -7.89 -8.71
CA PHE A 28 2.88 -7.41 -9.47
C PHE A 28 1.92 -8.54 -9.83
N LEU A 29 2.43 -9.67 -10.32
CA LEU A 29 1.60 -10.82 -10.67
C LEU A 29 0.87 -11.37 -9.43
N LEU A 30 1.58 -11.54 -8.31
CA LEU A 30 1.00 -12.04 -7.07
C LEU A 30 -0.08 -11.08 -6.52
N LEU A 31 0.21 -9.79 -6.44
CA LEU A 31 -0.71 -8.84 -5.83
C LEU A 31 -1.87 -8.45 -6.77
N ARG A 32 -1.61 -8.31 -8.07
CA ARG A 32 -2.61 -7.89 -9.05
C ARG A 32 -3.47 -9.04 -9.56
N VAL A 33 -2.87 -10.19 -9.88
CA VAL A 33 -3.59 -11.33 -10.48
C VAL A 33 -4.24 -12.17 -9.40
N VAL A 34 -3.53 -12.45 -8.30
CA VAL A 34 -4.05 -13.29 -7.22
C VAL A 34 -4.78 -12.41 -6.18
N TYR A 35 -4.05 -11.58 -5.44
CA TYR A 35 -4.64 -10.91 -4.27
C TYR A 35 -5.82 -9.99 -4.63
N TYR A 36 -5.70 -9.16 -5.68
CA TYR A 36 -6.79 -8.26 -6.07
C TYR A 36 -8.02 -9.01 -6.61
N ARG A 37 -7.82 -10.14 -7.31
CA ARG A 37 -8.91 -10.94 -7.85
C ARG A 37 -9.74 -11.62 -6.77
N PHE A 38 -9.08 -12.11 -5.71
CA PHE A 38 -9.72 -12.87 -4.64
C PHE A 38 -10.21 -12.00 -3.47
N SER A 39 -9.48 -10.95 -3.08
CA SER A 39 -9.84 -10.12 -1.91
C SER A 39 -10.77 -8.95 -2.24
N GLY A 40 -10.72 -8.41 -3.46
CA GLY A 40 -11.49 -7.23 -3.88
C GLY A 40 -11.20 -5.93 -3.12
N LYS A 41 -10.29 -5.94 -2.13
CA LYS A 41 -9.97 -4.78 -1.28
C LYS A 41 -8.69 -4.11 -1.76
N SER A 42 -8.86 -2.97 -2.43
CA SER A 42 -7.79 -2.12 -2.97
C SER A 42 -6.82 -1.60 -1.90
N ASN A 43 -7.30 -1.38 -0.67
CA ASN A 43 -6.56 -0.67 0.37
C ASN A 43 -5.30 -1.40 0.86
N TYR A 44 -5.26 -2.73 0.72
CA TYR A 44 -4.11 -3.55 1.15
C TYR A 44 -3.03 -3.68 0.08
N LEU A 45 -3.35 -3.41 -1.19
CA LEU A 45 -2.38 -3.52 -2.28
C LEU A 45 -1.20 -2.59 -2.06
N PHE A 46 -1.48 -1.35 -1.64
CA PHE A 46 -0.44 -0.37 -1.33
C PHE A 46 0.59 -0.94 -0.36
N GLY A 47 0.13 -1.45 0.79
CA GLY A 47 1.02 -1.86 1.85
C GLY A 47 1.85 -3.09 1.45
N PHE A 48 1.25 -4.05 0.76
CA PHE A 48 1.99 -5.22 0.28
C PHE A 48 3.02 -4.89 -0.80
N PHE A 49 2.69 -3.99 -1.73
CA PHE A 49 3.65 -3.56 -2.75
C PHE A 49 4.84 -2.83 -2.12
N LEU A 50 4.56 -1.83 -1.27
CA LEU A 50 5.61 -1.04 -0.64
C LEU A 50 6.49 -1.91 0.27
N MET A 51 5.88 -2.80 1.05
CA MET A 51 6.62 -3.72 1.92
C MET A 51 7.49 -4.70 1.12
N GLY A 52 6.99 -5.25 0.01
CA GLY A 52 7.78 -6.12 -0.87
C GLY A 52 8.99 -5.41 -1.49
N ILE A 53 8.83 -4.16 -1.93
CA ILE A 53 9.91 -3.33 -2.47
C ILE A 53 10.97 -3.05 -1.40
N VAL A 54 10.52 -2.65 -0.21
CA VAL A 54 11.39 -2.37 0.94
C VAL A 54 12.20 -3.59 1.36
N ILE A 55 11.55 -4.75 1.53
CA ILE A 55 12.20 -5.99 1.96
C ILE A 55 13.26 -6.41 0.94
N PHE A 56 12.98 -6.25 -0.35
CA PHE A 56 13.96 -6.53 -1.40
C PHE A 56 15.23 -5.68 -1.26
N PHE A 57 15.10 -4.35 -1.13
CA PHE A 57 16.26 -3.47 -1.03
C PHE A 57 17.07 -3.70 0.24
N ILE A 58 16.39 -3.94 1.37
CA ILE A 58 17.03 -4.36 2.61
C ILE A 58 17.88 -5.61 2.36
N GLY A 59 17.29 -6.68 1.82
CA GLY A 59 18.00 -7.93 1.53
C GLY A 59 19.17 -7.73 0.57
N ALA A 60 19.00 -6.92 -0.47
CA ALA A 60 20.02 -6.65 -1.46
C ALA A 60 21.25 -5.93 -0.87
N MET A 61 21.06 -4.92 -0.01
CA MET A 61 22.19 -4.22 0.61
C MET A 61 22.93 -5.08 1.63
N LEU A 62 22.22 -5.92 2.36
CA LEU A 62 22.85 -6.75 3.38
C LEU A 62 23.66 -7.90 2.82
N LYS A 63 23.27 -8.41 1.64
CA LYS A 63 24.07 -9.37 0.88
C LYS A 63 25.46 -8.82 0.57
N ILE A 64 25.57 -7.51 0.27
CA ILE A 64 26.86 -6.85 0.03
C ILE A 64 27.72 -6.85 1.29
N VAL A 65 27.08 -6.70 2.45
CA VAL A 65 27.74 -6.63 3.78
C VAL A 65 27.93 -8.03 4.41
N ALA A 66 27.50 -9.11 3.73
CA ALA A 66 27.56 -10.50 4.20
C ALA A 66 26.84 -10.75 5.55
N MET A 67 25.79 -9.98 5.85
CA MET A 67 25.04 -10.02 7.12
C MET A 67 23.75 -10.87 7.04
N GLU A 68 23.62 -11.72 6.01
CA GLU A 68 22.36 -12.35 5.58
C GLU A 68 21.59 -13.07 6.72
N PHE A 69 22.30 -13.76 7.62
CA PHE A 69 21.66 -14.55 8.68
C PHE A 69 21.14 -13.72 9.88
N GLN A 70 21.91 -12.74 10.34
CA GLN A 70 21.58 -11.94 11.53
C GLN A 70 20.38 -11.03 11.29
N MET A 71 20.19 -10.59 10.05
CA MET A 71 19.08 -9.72 9.69
C MET A 71 17.76 -10.46 9.51
N ALA A 72 17.76 -11.70 8.99
CA ALA A 72 16.54 -12.50 8.92
C ALA A 72 15.91 -12.62 10.31
N ILE A 73 16.75 -12.80 11.33
CA ILE A 73 16.36 -12.81 12.74
C ILE A 73 15.87 -11.43 13.20
N GLY A 74 16.58 -10.34 12.88
CA GLY A 74 16.19 -8.98 13.26
C GLY A 74 14.87 -8.50 12.63
N LEU A 75 14.64 -8.83 11.36
CA LEU A 75 13.40 -8.49 10.65
C LEU A 75 12.22 -9.29 11.21
N PHE A 76 12.41 -10.59 11.50
CA PHE A 76 11.42 -11.39 12.22
C PHE A 76 11.12 -10.84 13.62
N ALA A 77 12.12 -10.34 14.34
CA ALA A 77 11.92 -9.70 15.64
C ALA A 77 11.07 -8.42 15.53
N ILE A 78 11.34 -7.57 14.54
CA ILE A 78 10.52 -6.38 14.26
C ILE A 78 9.08 -6.78 13.92
N PHE A 79 8.87 -7.77 13.05
CA PHE A 79 7.53 -8.28 12.73
C PHE A 79 6.81 -8.84 13.96
N THR A 80 7.53 -9.55 14.83
CA THR A 80 6.99 -10.11 16.08
C THR A 80 6.56 -9.00 17.02
N ILE A 81 7.40 -7.98 17.23
CA ILE A 81 7.09 -6.81 18.07
C ILE A 81 5.93 -5.99 17.48
N LEU A 82 5.84 -5.85 16.16
CA LEU A 82 4.73 -5.16 15.49
C LEU A 82 3.41 -5.93 15.62
N ASN A 83 3.44 -7.26 15.62
CA ASN A 83 2.27 -8.11 15.85
C ASN A 83 1.81 -8.15 17.32
N LEU A 84 2.67 -7.77 18.28
CA LEU A 84 2.34 -7.73 19.71
C LEU A 84 1.60 -6.45 20.14
N ARG A 85 1.28 -5.54 19.22
CA ARG A 85 0.57 -4.31 19.56
C ARG A 85 -0.94 -4.52 19.51
N THR A 86 -1.62 -4.12 20.58
CA THR A 86 -3.09 -4.12 20.71
C THR A 86 -3.79 -3.09 19.80
N VAL A 87 -3.04 -2.18 19.18
CA VAL A 87 -3.55 -1.20 18.21
C VAL A 87 -3.46 -1.81 16.81
N SER A 88 -4.59 -2.02 16.16
CA SER A 88 -4.65 -2.44 14.76
C SER A 88 -4.12 -1.34 13.86
N PHE A 89 -2.86 -1.44 13.42
CA PHE A 89 -2.33 -0.57 12.38
C PHE A 89 -3.02 -0.89 11.05
N ASP A 90 -3.46 0.14 10.35
CA ASP A 90 -3.81 -0.02 8.95
C ASP A 90 -2.55 -0.46 8.16
N VAL A 91 -2.74 -1.35 7.19
CA VAL A 91 -1.65 -1.99 6.46
C VAL A 91 -0.81 -0.97 5.68
N LYS A 92 -1.42 0.16 5.31
CA LYS A 92 -0.70 1.32 4.77
C LYS A 92 0.30 1.92 5.76
N ASN A 93 -0.10 2.16 7.01
CA ASN A 93 0.76 2.76 8.04
C ASN A 93 1.92 1.83 8.41
N MET A 94 1.66 0.52 8.48
CA MET A 94 2.71 -0.47 8.70
C MET A 94 3.74 -0.46 7.56
N ALA A 95 3.30 -0.38 6.31
CA ALA A 95 4.22 -0.33 5.16
C ALA A 95 5.09 0.94 5.14
N TYR A 96 4.54 2.09 5.55
CA TYR A 96 5.34 3.31 5.74
C TYR A 96 6.37 3.16 6.86
N LEU A 97 6.02 2.53 7.97
CA LEU A 97 6.98 2.23 9.04
C LEU A 97 8.13 1.35 8.52
N PHE A 98 7.81 0.33 7.73
CA PHE A 98 8.82 -0.48 7.05
C PHE A 98 9.70 0.33 6.12
N ALA A 99 9.12 1.23 5.31
CA ALA A 99 9.90 2.11 4.44
C ALA A 99 10.86 3.01 5.22
N VAL A 100 10.43 3.58 6.35
CA VAL A 100 11.30 4.38 7.23
C VAL A 100 12.46 3.55 7.79
N ILE A 101 12.18 2.34 8.28
CA ILE A 101 13.22 1.41 8.75
C ILE A 101 14.20 1.07 7.62
N ALA A 102 13.69 0.82 6.42
CA ALA A 102 14.50 0.50 5.25
C ALA A 102 15.45 1.63 4.90
N ILE A 103 14.93 2.85 4.73
CA ILE A 103 15.72 4.05 4.43
C ILE A 103 16.80 4.24 5.48
N SER A 104 16.44 4.09 6.76
CA SER A 104 17.38 4.22 7.87
C SER A 104 18.48 3.16 7.82
N ALA A 105 18.13 1.90 7.54
CA ALA A 105 19.08 0.81 7.41
C ALA A 105 19.99 0.99 6.19
N LEU A 106 19.43 1.31 5.01
CA LEU A 106 20.18 1.56 3.78
C LEU A 106 21.22 2.66 3.96
N ASN A 107 20.86 3.74 4.66
CA ASN A 107 21.75 4.87 4.92
C ASN A 107 22.78 4.60 6.02
N SER A 108 22.49 3.69 6.96
CA SER A 108 23.38 3.35 8.08
C SER A 108 24.43 2.29 7.73
N LEU A 109 24.26 1.55 6.63
CA LEU A 109 25.19 0.49 6.26
C LEU A 109 26.48 1.09 5.71
N ASP A 110 27.58 0.84 6.42
CA ASP A 110 28.91 1.16 5.92
C ASP A 110 29.30 0.15 4.83
N LEU A 111 29.29 0.62 3.59
CA LEU A 111 29.54 -0.20 2.41
C LEU A 111 31.04 -0.46 2.16
N LYS A 112 31.95 0.05 3.02
CA LYS A 112 33.42 -0.14 2.92
C LYS A 112 33.97 0.03 1.49
N GLY A 113 33.40 0.96 0.72
CA GLY A 113 33.77 1.20 -0.69
C GLY A 113 33.37 0.11 -1.69
N LYS A 114 32.74 -1.00 -1.27
CA LYS A 114 32.31 -2.10 -2.16
C LYS A 114 31.12 -1.75 -3.05
N PHE A 115 30.37 -0.71 -2.69
CA PHE A 115 29.17 -0.28 -3.40
C PHE A 115 29.15 1.24 -3.53
N PRO A 116 28.79 1.79 -4.71
CA PRO A 116 28.80 3.22 -4.95
C PRO A 116 27.76 3.92 -4.08
N PHE A 117 28.14 5.03 -3.45
CA PHE A 117 27.24 5.88 -2.67
C PHE A 117 26.02 6.33 -3.50
N LEU A 118 26.25 6.64 -4.78
CA LEU A 118 25.19 7.03 -5.71
C LEU A 118 24.13 5.92 -5.89
N GLY A 119 24.51 4.65 -5.82
CA GLY A 119 23.58 3.53 -5.86
C GLY A 119 22.61 3.52 -4.68
N VAL A 120 23.10 3.87 -3.47
CA VAL A 120 22.26 3.99 -2.26
C VAL A 120 21.27 5.13 -2.40
N VAL A 121 21.72 6.27 -2.93
CA VAL A 121 20.84 7.42 -3.21
C VAL A 121 19.74 7.02 -4.21
N ILE A 122 20.10 6.31 -5.28
CA ILE A 122 19.12 5.82 -6.26
C ILE A 122 18.10 4.88 -5.61
N PHE A 123 18.51 3.96 -4.72
CA PHE A 123 17.55 3.08 -4.04
C PHE A 123 16.60 3.83 -3.10
N ASN A 124 17.09 4.83 -2.36
CA ASN A 124 16.24 5.68 -1.56
C ASN A 124 15.20 6.42 -2.44
N ILE A 125 15.64 6.97 -3.58
CA ILE A 125 14.74 7.61 -4.55
C ILE A 125 13.72 6.61 -5.07
N ILE A 126 14.12 5.38 -5.41
CA ILE A 126 13.18 4.34 -5.89
C ILE A 126 12.14 3.99 -4.84
N ILE A 127 12.52 3.86 -3.56
CA ILE A 127 11.56 3.57 -2.48
C ILE A 127 10.54 4.71 -2.35
N ILE A 128 11.01 5.97 -2.33
CA ILE A 128 10.13 7.15 -2.21
C ILE A 128 9.24 7.27 -3.46
N ALA A 129 9.81 7.11 -4.66
CA ALA A 129 9.07 7.17 -5.92
C ALA A 129 8.02 6.06 -5.99
N SER A 130 8.34 4.85 -5.52
CA SER A 130 7.38 3.74 -5.46
C SER A 130 6.23 4.05 -4.51
N ALA A 131 6.52 4.60 -3.33
CA ALA A 131 5.48 5.04 -2.40
C ALA A 131 4.57 6.12 -3.03
N PHE A 132 5.16 7.10 -3.72
CA PHE A 132 4.41 8.17 -4.39
C PHE A 132 3.52 7.63 -5.53
N VAL A 133 4.07 6.76 -6.38
CA VAL A 133 3.32 6.12 -7.48
C VAL A 133 2.17 5.29 -6.92
N LEU A 134 2.41 4.49 -5.89
CA LEU A 134 1.38 3.66 -5.26
C LEU A 134 0.27 4.52 -4.61
N GLU A 135 0.64 5.60 -3.92
CA GLU A 135 -0.32 6.53 -3.32
C GLU A 135 -1.17 7.20 -4.41
N TYR A 136 -0.55 7.71 -5.48
CA TYR A 136 -1.25 8.32 -6.61
C TYR A 136 -2.26 7.35 -7.26
N PHE A 137 -1.88 6.09 -7.48
CA PHE A 137 -2.78 5.07 -8.03
C PHE A 137 -3.92 4.70 -7.08
N LEU A 138 -3.72 4.81 -5.77
CA LEU A 138 -4.75 4.54 -4.76
C LEU A 138 -5.73 5.70 -4.66
N THR A 139 -5.25 6.95 -4.52
CA THR A 139 -6.08 8.15 -4.43
C THR A 139 -6.98 8.35 -5.66
N LYS A 140 -6.52 7.95 -6.85
CA LYS A 140 -7.33 8.04 -8.08
C LYS A 140 -8.57 7.12 -8.06
N LYS A 141 -8.60 6.09 -7.20
CA LYS A 141 -9.78 5.21 -7.03
C LYS A 141 -10.79 5.75 -6.02
N ASP A 142 -10.35 6.59 -5.07
CA ASP A 142 -11.19 7.17 -4.02
C ASP A 142 -11.80 8.53 -4.42
N LYS A 143 -12.13 8.70 -5.72
CA LYS A 143 -12.78 9.91 -6.24
C LYS A 143 -14.21 10.16 -5.71
N TYR A 144 -14.73 9.26 -4.87
CA TYR A 144 -16.07 9.37 -4.31
C TYR A 144 -15.98 9.35 -2.79
N SER A 145 -16.35 10.47 -2.17
CA SER A 145 -16.55 10.54 -0.73
C SER A 145 -17.69 9.60 -0.35
N SER A 146 -17.42 8.66 0.55
CA SER A 146 -18.41 7.71 1.05
C SER A 146 -18.91 8.16 2.42
N HIS A 147 -20.17 8.56 2.52
CA HIS A 147 -20.78 8.89 3.81
C HIS A 147 -21.77 7.79 4.21
N PRO A 148 -21.67 7.20 5.41
CA PRO A 148 -22.69 6.29 5.90
C PRO A 148 -23.90 7.09 6.39
N ILE A 149 -25.07 6.83 5.83
CA ILE A 149 -26.35 7.38 6.31
C ILE A 149 -27.19 6.26 6.92
N ILE A 150 -27.98 6.62 7.93
CA ILE A 150 -29.02 5.76 8.47
C ILE A 150 -30.31 6.07 7.69
N TYR A 151 -30.87 5.04 7.06
CA TYR A 151 -32.08 5.12 6.26
C TYR A 151 -33.16 4.25 6.89
N ASP A 152 -34.33 4.80 7.11
CA ASP A 152 -35.46 4.21 7.83
C ASP A 152 -36.48 3.55 6.88
N ASN A 153 -36.50 3.90 5.60
CA ASN A 153 -37.45 3.35 4.65
C ASN A 153 -36.96 2.06 3.96
N LEU A 154 -37.17 0.91 4.61
CA LEU A 154 -36.79 -0.40 4.08
C LEU A 154 -37.47 -0.77 2.74
N GLU A 155 -38.64 -0.22 2.42
CA GLU A 155 -39.36 -0.58 1.19
C GLU A 155 -38.68 -0.03 -0.06
N MET A 156 -38.01 1.11 0.05
CA MET A 156 -37.25 1.73 -1.04
C MET A 156 -35.92 1.03 -1.34
N LEU A 157 -35.49 0.07 -0.51
CA LEU A 157 -34.29 -0.74 -0.76
C LEU A 157 -34.52 -1.85 -1.81
N LYS A 158 -35.77 -2.04 -2.26
CA LYS A 158 -36.10 -3.04 -3.29
C LYS A 158 -35.41 -2.71 -4.62
N PRO A 159 -34.99 -3.71 -5.42
CA PRO A 159 -34.27 -3.48 -6.68
C PRO A 159 -35.00 -2.59 -7.69
N HIS A 160 -36.34 -2.55 -7.61
CA HIS A 160 -37.19 -1.78 -8.50
C HIS A 160 -37.15 -0.28 -8.23
N ASN A 161 -36.86 0.12 -6.98
CA ASN A 161 -36.95 1.52 -6.53
C ASN A 161 -35.59 2.23 -6.57
N LYS A 162 -34.57 1.65 -7.24
CA LYS A 162 -33.20 2.21 -7.27
C LYS A 162 -33.14 3.67 -7.73
N LYS A 163 -33.97 4.06 -8.70
CA LYS A 163 -34.02 5.44 -9.20
C LYS A 163 -34.64 6.40 -8.18
N GLU A 164 -35.73 5.97 -7.54
CA GLU A 164 -36.41 6.75 -6.49
C GLU A 164 -35.57 6.86 -5.23
N LEU A 165 -34.87 5.79 -4.83
CA LEU A 165 -33.94 5.81 -3.70
C LEU A 165 -32.80 6.81 -3.93
N LEU A 166 -32.23 6.85 -5.14
CA LEU A 166 -31.21 7.83 -5.49
C LEU A 166 -31.73 9.27 -5.38
N ALA A 167 -32.92 9.54 -5.93
CA ALA A 167 -33.53 10.86 -5.88
C ALA A 167 -33.87 11.29 -4.45
N ASN A 168 -34.48 10.41 -3.66
CA ASN A 168 -34.88 10.69 -2.29
C ASN A 168 -33.67 10.95 -1.38
N VAL A 169 -32.60 10.14 -1.52
CA VAL A 169 -31.40 10.35 -0.72
C VAL A 169 -30.63 11.59 -1.18
N ALA A 170 -30.62 11.92 -2.48
CA ALA A 170 -30.04 13.17 -2.98
C ALA A 170 -30.79 14.40 -2.46
N GLU A 171 -32.12 14.34 -2.40
CA GLU A 171 -32.97 15.39 -1.84
C GLU A 171 -32.73 15.57 -0.33
N MET A 172 -32.65 14.47 0.43
CA MET A 172 -32.41 14.52 1.88
C MET A 172 -31.01 15.04 2.25
N THR A 173 -30.00 14.75 1.42
CA THR A 173 -28.60 15.12 1.72
C THR A 173 -28.13 16.39 1.02
N GLY A 174 -28.86 16.87 0.02
CA GLY A 174 -28.46 18.01 -0.82
C GLY A 174 -27.24 17.74 -1.70
N LEU A 175 -26.83 16.48 -1.86
CA LEU A 175 -25.63 16.07 -2.59
C LEU A 175 -25.99 15.36 -3.91
N ASP A 176 -25.15 15.54 -4.94
CA ASP A 176 -25.28 14.80 -6.21
C ASP A 176 -24.73 13.37 -6.04
N ILE A 177 -25.61 12.46 -5.61
CA ILE A 177 -25.27 11.06 -5.31
C ILE A 177 -25.15 10.27 -6.62
N LYS A 178 -23.95 9.75 -6.89
CA LYS A 178 -23.67 8.89 -8.05
C LYS A 178 -23.98 7.42 -7.79
N LYS A 179 -23.82 6.97 -6.54
CA LYS A 179 -24.00 5.55 -6.20
C LYS A 179 -24.39 5.37 -4.74
N ILE A 180 -25.26 4.40 -4.50
CA ILE A 180 -25.65 3.96 -3.15
C ILE A 180 -25.27 2.49 -3.00
N ARG A 181 -24.64 2.13 -1.89
CA ARG A 181 -24.33 0.74 -1.52
C ARG A 181 -24.93 0.41 -0.17
N ILE A 182 -25.71 -0.65 -0.08
CA ILE A 182 -26.28 -1.13 1.19
C ILE A 182 -25.16 -1.80 1.99
N ARG A 183 -24.83 -1.25 3.16
CA ARG A 183 -23.80 -1.82 4.06
C ARG A 183 -24.40 -2.87 4.98
N ARG A 184 -25.52 -2.55 5.63
CA ARG A 184 -26.21 -3.45 6.55
C ARG A 184 -27.70 -3.10 6.60
N VAL A 185 -28.55 -4.10 6.77
CA VAL A 185 -29.98 -3.93 7.01
C VAL A 185 -30.33 -4.55 8.35
N ASN A 186 -30.96 -3.78 9.25
CA ASN A 186 -31.54 -4.27 10.49
C ASN A 186 -33.07 -4.32 10.37
N TYR A 187 -33.58 -5.52 10.08
CA TYR A 187 -35.03 -5.74 9.96
C TYR A 187 -35.79 -5.58 11.29
N LYS A 188 -35.13 -5.73 12.44
CA LYS A 188 -35.77 -5.57 13.75
C LYS A 188 -36.05 -4.11 14.07
N GLU A 189 -35.06 -3.26 13.84
CA GLU A 189 -35.14 -1.80 14.09
C GLU A 189 -35.70 -1.03 12.89
N ARG A 190 -36.01 -1.73 11.79
CA ARG A 190 -36.45 -1.13 10.53
C ARG A 190 -35.51 -0.05 9.96
N ILE A 191 -34.20 -0.23 10.14
CA ILE A 191 -33.18 0.69 9.62
C ILE A 191 -32.20 -0.02 8.71
N ALA A 192 -31.65 0.71 7.75
CA ALA A 192 -30.56 0.29 6.89
C ALA A 192 -29.44 1.33 6.92
N VAL A 193 -28.20 0.85 6.94
CA VAL A 193 -27.02 1.69 6.80
C VAL A 193 -26.61 1.67 5.34
N LEU A 194 -26.62 2.83 4.70
CA LEU A 194 -26.27 3.02 3.29
C LEU A 194 -24.98 3.81 3.19
N ASP A 195 -24.06 3.34 2.34
CA ASP A 195 -22.89 4.12 1.92
C ASP A 195 -23.27 4.91 0.66
N ILE A 196 -23.36 6.23 0.79
CA ILE A 196 -23.59 7.15 -0.33
C ILE A 196 -22.27 7.62 -0.91
N PHE A 197 -22.13 7.55 -2.23
CA PHE A 197 -20.97 8.01 -2.97
C PHE A 197 -21.36 9.25 -3.76
N TYR A 198 -20.77 10.39 -3.41
CA TYR A 198 -21.00 11.67 -4.08
C TYR A 198 -19.68 12.26 -4.58
N GLU A 199 -19.77 13.09 -5.61
CA GLU A 199 -18.65 13.89 -6.12
C GLU A 199 -18.64 15.21 -5.33
N THR A 200 -17.49 15.59 -4.78
CA THR A 200 -17.31 16.86 -4.04
C THR A 200 -16.77 17.92 -4.98
#